data_AF-Q1ADD5-F1
#
_entry.id   AF-Q1ADD5-F1
#
_cell.length_a   1.000
_cell.length_b   1.000
_cell.length_c   1.000
_cell.angle_alpha   90.00
_cell.angle_beta   90.00
_cell.angle_gamma   90.00
#
_symmetry.space_group_name_H-M   'P 1'
#
loop_
_entity.id
_entity.type
_entity.pdbx_description
1 polymer ?
#
loop_
_entity_poly.entity_id
_entity_poly.type
_entity_poly.pdbx_seq_one_letter_code
_entity_poly.pdbx_strand_id
1 'polypeptide(L)'
;RTLVWTIGTVIFILMMATAFLGYVLPYGQMSLWGATVITNLMSAIPWVGQDIVEFIWGGFSVNNATLNRFFSLHFVLPFVLAALALMHLIVLHDTAGSGNPLGVSGNYERISFAPYFIFKDLITIFAFIFVLSLFVFFMPNVLGDSENYVVANPMQTPAAIVPEWYLLPFYAILRSIP
;
A
#
# COMPACT_ATOMS: atom_id res chain seq x y z
N ARG A 1 21.50 -6.38 9.50
CA ARG A 1 20.18 -5.69 9.45
C ARG A 1 19.08 -6.54 8.82
N THR A 2 19.24 -7.87 8.76
CA THR A 2 18.25 -8.76 8.11
C THR A 2 16.87 -8.63 8.75
N LEU A 3 16.77 -8.56 10.08
CA LEU A 3 15.48 -8.40 10.75
C LEU A 3 14.80 -7.06 10.44
N VAL A 4 15.56 -5.95 10.39
CA VAL A 4 15.05 -4.63 9.95
C VAL A 4 14.45 -4.76 8.55
N TRP A 5 15.19 -5.38 7.63
CA TRP A 5 14.73 -5.60 6.25
C TRP A 5 13.46 -6.44 6.20
N THR A 6 13.41 -7.57 6.90
CA THR A 6 12.25 -8.46 6.94
C THR A 6 11.00 -7.73 7.45
N ILE A 7 11.12 -6.96 8.54
CA ILE A 7 9.99 -6.15 9.06
C ILE A 7 9.59 -5.09 8.03
N GLY A 8 10.56 -4.45 7.37
CA GLY A 8 10.29 -3.49 6.29
C GLY A 8 9.50 -4.11 5.13
N THR A 9 9.84 -5.33 4.72
CA THR A 9 9.08 -6.07 3.70
C THR A 9 7.64 -6.36 4.15
N VAL A 10 7.44 -6.73 5.42
CA VAL A 10 6.09 -6.95 5.97
C VAL A 10 5.28 -5.65 5.98
N ILE A 11 5.88 -4.53 6.39
CA ILE A 11 5.26 -3.19 6.32
C ILE A 11 4.87 -2.88 4.88
N PHE A 12 5.77 -3.11 3.92
CA PHE A 12 5.52 -2.85 2.50
C PHE A 12 4.31 -3.62 1.97
N ILE A 13 4.20 -4.92 2.26
CA ILE A 13 3.06 -5.75 1.86
C ILE A 13 1.77 -5.24 2.48
N LEU A 14 1.78 -4.91 3.78
CA LEU A 14 0.59 -4.40 4.47
C LEU A 14 0.18 -3.00 4.00
N MET A 15 1.13 -2.14 3.62
CA MET A 15 0.82 -0.84 3.02
C MET A 15 0.10 -1.00 1.68
N MET A 16 0.57 -1.90 0.82
CA MET A 16 -0.12 -2.20 -0.45
C MET A 16 -1.53 -2.74 -0.21
N ALA A 17 -1.68 -3.69 0.72
CA ALA A 17 -3.00 -4.23 1.08
C ALA A 17 -3.93 -3.14 1.64
N THR A 18 -3.44 -2.28 2.53
CA THR A 18 -4.21 -1.18 3.12
C THR A 18 -4.66 -0.17 2.07
N ALA A 19 -3.75 0.22 1.15
CA ALA A 19 -4.06 1.13 0.06
C ALA A 19 -5.09 0.54 -0.91
N PHE A 20 -4.95 -0.75 -1.27
CA PHE A 20 -5.94 -1.45 -2.10
C PHE A 20 -7.31 -1.48 -1.44
N LEU A 21 -7.41 -1.87 -0.16
CA LEU A 21 -8.68 -1.90 0.54
C LEU A 21 -9.35 -0.52 0.59
N GLY A 22 -8.57 0.54 0.80
CA GLY A 22 -9.06 1.93 0.78
C GLY A 22 -9.54 2.37 -0.60
N TYR A 23 -8.81 1.95 -1.65
CA TYR A 23 -9.17 2.25 -3.04
C TYR A 23 -10.51 1.64 -3.46
N VAL A 24 -10.95 0.56 -2.84
CA VAL A 24 -12.23 -0.08 -3.15
C VAL A 24 -13.42 0.72 -2.58
N LEU A 25 -13.20 1.54 -1.53
CA LEU A 25 -14.29 2.18 -0.77
C LEU A 25 -15.10 3.25 -1.51
N PRO A 26 -14.53 4.09 -2.41
CA PRO A 26 -15.32 5.02 -3.21
C PRO A 26 -16.34 4.34 -4.13
N TYR A 27 -16.15 3.04 -4.39
CA TYR A 27 -17.05 2.21 -5.19
C TYR A 27 -17.35 2.77 -6.60
N GLY A 28 -16.31 3.29 -7.26
CA GLY A 28 -16.33 3.58 -8.68
C GLY A 28 -16.07 2.36 -9.56
N GLN A 29 -16.05 2.54 -10.87
CA GLN A 29 -15.81 1.44 -11.82
C GLN A 29 -14.46 0.76 -11.59
N MET A 30 -13.38 1.52 -11.46
CA MET A 30 -12.05 0.95 -11.20
C MET A 30 -11.95 0.30 -9.83
N SER A 31 -12.63 0.85 -8.81
CA SER A 31 -12.74 0.22 -7.48
C SER A 31 -13.38 -1.18 -7.55
N LEU A 32 -14.55 -1.32 -8.19
CA LEU A 32 -15.26 -2.60 -8.28
C LEU A 32 -14.47 -3.63 -9.08
N TRP A 33 -14.01 -3.26 -10.27
CA TRP A 33 -13.32 -4.19 -11.16
C TRP A 33 -11.91 -4.52 -10.65
N GLY A 34 -11.22 -3.55 -10.06
CA GLY A 34 -9.96 -3.79 -9.35
C GLY A 34 -10.13 -4.76 -8.19
N ALA A 35 -11.18 -4.58 -7.37
CA ALA A 35 -11.52 -5.53 -6.30
C ALA A 35 -11.72 -6.93 -6.87
N THR A 36 -12.56 -7.04 -7.89
CA THR A 36 -12.93 -8.31 -8.53
C THR A 36 -11.72 -9.05 -9.07
N VAL A 37 -10.86 -8.37 -9.85
CA VAL A 37 -9.66 -8.98 -10.44
C VAL A 37 -8.67 -9.43 -9.37
N ILE A 38 -8.35 -8.55 -8.42
CA ILE A 38 -7.30 -8.83 -7.41
C ILE A 38 -7.73 -9.96 -6.48
N THR A 39 -8.97 -9.96 -5.97
CA THR A 39 -9.42 -11.05 -5.10
C THR A 39 -9.55 -12.37 -5.86
N ASN A 40 -9.92 -12.33 -7.14
CA ASN A 40 -9.99 -13.54 -7.97
C ASN A 40 -8.64 -14.22 -8.18
N LEU A 41 -7.50 -13.55 -7.95
CA LEU A 41 -6.19 -14.21 -7.99
C LEU A 41 -6.09 -15.35 -6.96
N MET A 42 -6.85 -15.29 -5.87
CA MET A 42 -6.90 -16.35 -4.85
C MET A 42 -7.53 -17.64 -5.40
N SER A 43 -8.35 -17.56 -6.45
CA SER A 43 -8.95 -18.73 -7.10
C SER A 43 -7.90 -19.66 -7.73
N ALA A 44 -6.69 -19.17 -8.01
CA ALA A 44 -5.59 -19.96 -8.54
C ALA A 44 -4.99 -20.94 -7.51
N ILE A 45 -5.33 -20.80 -6.22
CA ILE A 45 -4.88 -21.74 -5.19
C ILE A 45 -5.56 -23.10 -5.41
N PRO A 46 -4.79 -24.19 -5.58
CA PRO A 46 -5.36 -25.51 -5.79
C PRO A 46 -6.31 -25.94 -4.65
N TRP A 47 -7.37 -26.63 -5.02
CA TRP A 47 -8.38 -27.23 -4.13
C TRP A 47 -9.29 -26.25 -3.37
N VAL A 48 -8.75 -25.17 -2.81
CA VAL A 48 -9.48 -24.27 -1.89
C VAL A 48 -9.65 -22.84 -2.42
N GLY A 49 -9.15 -22.55 -3.62
CA GLY A 49 -9.12 -21.18 -4.14
C GLY A 49 -10.49 -20.52 -4.26
N GLN A 50 -11.49 -21.24 -4.78
CA GLN A 50 -12.86 -20.70 -4.91
C GLN A 50 -13.50 -20.45 -3.54
N ASP A 51 -13.35 -21.38 -2.59
CA ASP A 51 -13.86 -21.21 -1.23
C ASP A 51 -13.27 -19.96 -0.56
N ILE A 52 -11.97 -19.68 -0.78
CA ILE A 52 -11.31 -18.46 -0.27
C ILE A 52 -11.91 -17.21 -0.92
N VAL A 53 -12.15 -17.21 -2.23
CA VAL A 53 -12.73 -16.06 -2.95
C VAL A 53 -14.13 -15.76 -2.43
N GLU A 54 -15.01 -16.75 -2.36
CA GLU A 54 -16.38 -16.58 -1.85
C GLU A 54 -16.38 -16.18 -0.37
N PHE A 55 -15.44 -16.69 0.43
CA PHE A 55 -15.25 -16.26 1.81
C PHE A 55 -14.87 -14.79 1.90
N ILE A 56 -13.91 -14.32 1.09
CA ILE A 56 -13.48 -12.91 1.06
C ILE A 56 -14.66 -12.02 0.67
N TRP A 57 -15.39 -12.38 -0.39
CA TRP A 57 -16.53 -11.61 -0.88
C TRP A 57 -17.71 -11.62 0.09
N GLY A 58 -17.90 -12.71 0.84
CA GLY A 58 -19.12 -12.92 1.63
C GLY A 58 -20.34 -13.15 0.75
N GLY A 59 -20.13 -13.79 -0.41
CA GLY A 59 -21.14 -14.05 -1.43
C GLY A 59 -20.50 -14.44 -2.77
N PHE A 60 -21.29 -14.44 -3.85
CA PHE A 60 -20.86 -14.88 -5.18
C PHE A 60 -20.15 -13.82 -6.03
N SER A 61 -20.11 -12.58 -5.56
CA SER A 61 -19.44 -11.46 -6.24
C SER A 61 -19.13 -10.35 -5.24
N VAL A 62 -18.29 -9.41 -5.65
CA VAL A 62 -18.04 -8.19 -4.88
C VAL A 62 -19.35 -7.42 -4.71
N ASN A 63 -19.78 -7.26 -3.46
CA ASN A 63 -21.06 -6.66 -3.11
C ASN A 63 -20.96 -5.85 -1.80
N ASN A 64 -22.12 -5.46 -1.25
CA ASN A 64 -22.18 -4.69 -0.01
C ASN A 64 -21.53 -5.40 1.21
N ALA A 65 -21.58 -6.74 1.29
CA ALA A 65 -20.91 -7.48 2.35
C ALA A 65 -19.38 -7.34 2.21
N THR A 66 -18.85 -7.41 0.99
CA THR A 66 -17.43 -7.19 0.70
C THR A 66 -16.99 -5.79 1.12
N LEU A 67 -17.74 -4.75 0.74
CA LEU A 67 -17.40 -3.36 1.06
C LEU A 67 -17.34 -3.08 2.57
N ASN A 68 -18.33 -3.55 3.34
CA ASN A 68 -18.34 -3.34 4.79
C ASN A 68 -17.15 -4.03 5.48
N ARG A 69 -16.76 -5.22 5.00
CA ARG A 69 -15.57 -5.93 5.50
C ARG A 69 -14.29 -5.20 5.11
N PHE A 70 -14.19 -4.74 3.87
CA PHE A 70 -13.02 -4.01 3.38
C PHE A 70 -12.84 -2.68 4.11
N PHE A 71 -13.93 -1.96 4.39
CA PHE A 71 -13.91 -0.77 5.23
C PHE A 71 -13.35 -1.08 6.64
N SER A 72 -13.90 -2.12 7.29
CA SER A 72 -13.46 -2.51 8.63
C SER A 72 -11.97 -2.89 8.66
N LEU A 73 -11.50 -3.64 7.65
CA LEU A 73 -10.09 -4.00 7.51
C LEU A 73 -9.22 -2.78 7.21
N HIS A 74 -9.62 -1.93 6.27
CA HIS A 74 -8.91 -0.69 5.93
C HIS A 74 -8.76 0.23 7.13
N PHE A 75 -9.74 0.25 8.03
CA PHE A 75 -9.66 1.03 9.27
C PHE A 75 -8.69 0.43 10.29
N VAL A 76 -8.64 -0.90 10.45
CA VAL A 76 -7.81 -1.56 11.47
C VAL A 76 -6.33 -1.65 11.06
N LEU A 77 -6.04 -1.91 9.79
CA LEU A 77 -4.66 -2.14 9.32
C LEU A 77 -3.68 -0.97 9.54
N PRO A 78 -4.07 0.31 9.44
CA PRO A 78 -3.20 1.43 9.80
C PRO A 78 -2.66 1.37 11.23
N PHE A 79 -3.43 0.85 12.19
CA PHE A 79 -2.96 0.67 13.57
C PHE A 79 -1.94 -0.46 13.67
N VAL A 80 -2.13 -1.53 12.90
CA VAL A 80 -1.13 -2.61 12.78
C VAL A 80 0.15 -2.09 12.13
N LEU A 81 0.04 -1.25 11.09
CA LEU A 81 1.19 -0.59 10.46
C LEU A 81 1.94 0.32 11.43
N ALA A 82 1.24 1.07 12.29
CA ALA A 82 1.87 1.89 13.33
C ALA A 82 2.66 1.03 14.34
N ALA A 83 2.10 -0.10 14.78
CA ALA A 83 2.78 -1.04 15.66
C ALA A 83 4.02 -1.66 14.99
N LEU A 84 3.92 -2.02 13.71
CA LEU A 84 5.05 -2.55 12.93
C LEU A 84 6.13 -1.49 12.69
N ALA A 85 5.76 -0.23 12.44
CA ALA A 85 6.71 0.87 12.31
C ALA A 85 7.50 1.08 13.62
N LEU A 86 6.83 1.01 14.78
CA LEU A 86 7.51 1.06 16.07
C LEU A 86 8.46 -0.14 16.24
N MET A 87 8.02 -1.36 15.91
CA MET A 87 8.88 -2.54 15.94
C MET A 87 10.10 -2.40 15.01
N HIS A 88 9.90 -1.85 13.82
CA HIS A 88 10.96 -1.59 12.85
C HIS A 88 12.02 -0.63 13.41
N LEU A 89 11.58 0.44 14.10
CA LEU A 89 12.47 1.40 14.76
C LEU A 89 13.23 0.78 15.94
N ILE A 90 12.54 -0.01 16.79
CA ILE A 90 13.18 -0.72 17.91
C ILE A 90 14.29 -1.63 17.40
N VAL A 91 13.99 -2.45 16.38
CA VAL A 91 14.99 -3.38 15.83
C VAL A 91 16.15 -2.63 15.19
N LEU A 92 15.87 -1.53 14.47
CA LEU A 92 16.92 -0.70 13.89
C LEU A 92 17.85 -0.15 14.98
N HIS A 93 17.27 0.38 16.06
CA HIS A 93 18.00 0.98 17.16
C HIS A 93 18.82 -0.06 17.94
N ASP A 94 18.20 -1.17 18.33
CA ASP A 94 18.80 -2.11 19.29
C ASP A 94 19.80 -3.07 18.65
N THR A 95 19.63 -3.40 17.36
CA THR A 95 20.47 -4.44 16.73
C THR A 95 21.62 -3.91 15.89
N ALA A 96 21.47 -2.77 15.21
CA ALA A 96 22.41 -2.37 14.16
C ALA A 96 22.72 -0.87 14.03
N GLY A 97 21.89 0.02 14.59
CA GLY A 97 21.94 1.45 14.31
C GLY A 97 21.68 1.77 12.83
N SER A 98 21.91 3.00 12.38
CA SER A 98 21.81 3.40 10.96
C SER A 98 23.06 3.07 10.15
N GLY A 99 22.89 2.82 8.85
CA GLY A 99 24.01 2.56 7.93
C GLY A 99 24.63 3.88 7.50
N ASN A 100 25.72 3.83 6.76
CA ASN A 100 26.30 5.02 6.14
C ASN A 100 26.66 4.75 4.67
N PRO A 101 26.77 5.80 3.84
CA PRO A 101 27.02 5.65 2.40
C PRO A 101 28.32 4.90 2.06
N LEU A 102 29.30 4.89 2.96
CA LEU A 102 30.58 4.21 2.75
C LEU A 102 30.50 2.71 3.08
N GLY A 103 29.43 2.24 3.74
CA GLY A 103 29.26 0.84 4.13
C GLY A 103 30.23 0.35 5.20
N VAL A 104 31.06 1.23 5.76
CA VAL A 104 32.02 0.91 6.83
C VAL A 104 31.38 1.06 8.21
N SER A 105 32.08 0.66 9.28
CA SER A 105 31.59 0.86 10.64
C SER A 105 31.42 2.34 10.96
N GLY A 106 30.22 2.74 11.42
CA GLY A 106 29.94 4.09 11.91
C GLY A 106 30.28 4.29 13.40
N ASN A 107 31.05 3.39 14.01
CA ASN A 107 31.39 3.48 15.43
C ASN A 107 32.52 4.48 15.71
N TYR A 108 33.34 4.78 14.71
CA TYR A 108 34.49 5.69 14.84
C TYR A 108 34.05 7.14 15.05
N GLU A 109 32.96 7.54 14.42
CA GLU A 109 32.45 8.91 14.49
C GLU A 109 30.93 8.89 14.48
N ARG A 110 30.35 9.39 15.57
CA ARG A 110 28.90 9.52 15.74
C ARG A 110 28.60 10.92 16.25
N ILE A 111 27.48 11.46 15.76
CA ILE A 111 26.90 12.70 16.26
C ILE A 111 25.50 12.40 16.79
N SER A 112 25.06 13.16 17.78
CA SER A 112 23.71 13.04 18.35
C SER A 112 22.63 13.34 17.31
N PHE A 113 21.48 12.67 17.44
CA PHE A 113 20.32 12.94 16.57
C PHE A 113 19.85 14.40 16.68
N ALA A 114 19.67 14.88 17.91
CA ALA A 114 19.43 16.29 18.19
C ALA A 114 20.76 17.04 18.39
N PRO A 115 20.93 18.23 17.80
CA PRO A 115 20.00 18.95 16.92
C PRO A 115 20.15 18.58 15.43
N TYR A 116 21.25 17.92 15.05
CA TYR A 116 21.71 17.83 13.66
C TYR A 116 20.70 17.19 12.70
N PHE A 117 20.20 16.00 13.03
CA PHE A 117 19.26 15.28 12.17
C PHE A 117 17.84 15.83 12.27
N ILE A 118 17.46 16.45 13.40
CA ILE A 118 16.18 17.16 13.50
C ILE A 118 16.09 18.28 12.45
N PHE A 119 17.08 19.16 12.38
CA PHE A 119 17.07 20.25 11.39
C PHE A 119 17.23 19.74 9.96
N LYS A 120 18.02 18.67 9.75
CA LYS A 120 18.14 18.03 8.44
C LYS A 120 16.79 17.47 7.96
N ASP A 121 16.08 16.75 8.82
CA ASP A 121 14.80 16.13 8.49
C ASP A 121 13.68 17.19 8.30
N LEU A 122 13.73 18.31 9.04
CA LEU A 122 12.79 19.43 8.83
C LEU A 122 12.86 19.98 7.40
N ILE A 123 14.06 20.07 6.80
CA ILE A 123 14.21 20.54 5.42
C ILE A 123 13.43 19.64 4.45
N THR A 124 13.56 18.33 4.59
CA THR A 124 12.86 17.37 3.70
C THR A 124 11.37 17.28 4.00
N ILE A 125 10.95 17.47 5.26
CA ILE A 125 9.52 17.58 5.62
C ILE A 125 8.88 18.79 4.93
N PHE A 126 9.51 19.97 4.98
CA PHE A 126 8.97 21.15 4.30
C PHE A 126 8.98 20.99 2.77
N ALA A 127 10.03 20.40 2.20
CA ALA A 127 10.07 20.09 0.78
C ALA A 127 8.95 19.11 0.37
N PHE A 128 8.71 18.05 1.16
CA PHE A 128 7.63 17.11 0.93
C PHE A 128 6.26 17.80 1.00
N ILE A 129 6.00 18.62 2.02
CA ILE A 129 4.73 19.35 2.17
C ILE A 129 4.52 20.31 0.99
N PHE A 130 5.57 20.99 0.53
CA PHE A 130 5.50 21.88 -0.62
C PHE A 130 5.08 21.12 -1.88
N VAL A 131 5.75 20.00 -2.20
CA VAL A 131 5.40 19.17 -3.36
C VAL A 131 3.98 18.59 -3.22
N LEU A 132 3.63 18.05 -2.05
CA LEU A 132 2.29 17.53 -1.79
C LEU A 132 1.22 18.60 -1.99
N SER A 133 1.49 19.84 -1.58
CA SER A 133 0.57 20.97 -1.77
C SER A 133 0.35 21.29 -3.25
N LEU A 134 1.36 21.13 -4.11
CA LEU A 134 1.19 21.29 -5.56
C LEU A 134 0.19 20.27 -6.12
N PHE A 135 0.31 19.01 -5.72
CA PHE A 135 -0.64 17.98 -6.12
C PHE A 135 -2.04 18.26 -5.57
N VAL A 136 -2.18 18.53 -4.28
CA VAL A 136 -3.50 18.70 -3.64
C VAL A 136 -4.24 19.93 -4.18
N PHE A 137 -3.58 21.08 -4.32
CA PHE A 137 -4.27 22.34 -4.66
C PHE A 137 -4.35 22.62 -6.16
N PHE A 138 -3.38 22.17 -6.96
CA PHE A 138 -3.32 22.53 -8.39
C PHE A 138 -3.56 21.35 -9.33
N MET A 139 -3.27 20.11 -8.91
CA MET A 139 -3.39 18.93 -9.78
C MET A 139 -3.98 17.71 -9.03
N PRO A 140 -5.13 17.83 -8.34
CA PRO A 140 -5.61 16.82 -7.38
C PRO A 140 -5.88 15.45 -8.00
N ASN A 141 -6.21 15.41 -9.29
CA ASN A 141 -6.64 14.20 -9.98
C ASN A 141 -5.57 13.63 -10.92
N VAL A 142 -4.37 14.24 -11.01
CA VAL A 142 -3.35 13.81 -11.98
C VAL A 142 -2.82 12.39 -11.71
N LEU A 143 -2.87 11.95 -10.46
CA LEU A 143 -2.41 10.62 -10.03
C LEU A 143 -3.53 9.57 -10.00
N GLY A 144 -4.78 9.94 -10.28
CA GLY A 144 -5.93 9.03 -10.22
C GLY A 144 -6.48 8.67 -11.59
N ASP A 145 -7.45 7.75 -11.61
CA ASP A 145 -8.16 7.32 -12.82
C ASP A 145 -9.55 7.97 -12.91
N SER A 146 -9.85 8.60 -14.04
CA SER A 146 -11.14 9.27 -14.27
C SER A 146 -12.33 8.31 -14.25
N GLU A 147 -12.15 7.04 -14.61
CA GLU A 147 -13.20 6.02 -14.58
C GLU A 147 -13.69 5.75 -13.15
N ASN A 148 -12.88 6.06 -12.13
CA ASN A 148 -13.30 5.89 -10.74
C ASN A 148 -14.31 6.96 -10.26
N TYR A 149 -14.61 7.98 -11.08
CA TYR A 149 -15.74 8.89 -10.87
C TYR A 149 -17.07 8.34 -11.39
N VAL A 150 -17.05 7.28 -12.20
CA VAL A 150 -18.26 6.60 -12.67
C VAL A 150 -18.67 5.58 -11.61
N VAL A 151 -19.94 5.64 -11.18
CA VAL A 151 -20.50 4.68 -10.22
C VAL A 151 -20.33 3.25 -10.74
N ALA A 152 -19.89 2.35 -9.88
CA ALA A 152 -19.66 0.96 -10.23
C ALA A 152 -20.89 0.30 -10.87
N ASN A 153 -20.68 -0.34 -12.03
CA ASN A 153 -21.67 -1.14 -12.73
C ASN A 153 -21.14 -2.57 -12.93
N PRO A 154 -21.65 -3.55 -12.15
CA PRO A 154 -21.22 -4.95 -12.27
C PRO A 154 -21.49 -5.58 -13.65
N MET A 155 -22.37 -4.99 -14.46
CA MET A 155 -22.73 -5.50 -15.78
C MET A 155 -21.87 -4.91 -16.90
N GLN A 156 -20.96 -3.98 -16.60
CA GLN A 156 -20.15 -3.30 -17.60
C GLN A 156 -18.70 -3.11 -17.12
N THR A 157 -17.78 -3.85 -17.74
CA THR A 157 -16.35 -3.67 -17.56
C THR A 157 -15.85 -2.43 -18.31
N PRO A 158 -15.01 -1.57 -17.70
CA PRO A 158 -14.26 -0.54 -18.40
C PRO A 158 -13.40 -1.11 -19.52
N ALA A 159 -13.12 -0.31 -20.55
CA ALA A 159 -12.31 -0.74 -21.69
C ALA A 159 -10.88 -1.13 -21.31
N ALA A 160 -10.31 -0.47 -20.29
CA ALA A 160 -8.98 -0.78 -19.76
C ALA A 160 -9.02 -0.77 -18.23
N ILE A 161 -9.05 -1.95 -17.61
CA ILE A 161 -8.93 -2.07 -16.15
C ILE A 161 -7.44 -2.07 -15.79
N VAL A 162 -7.02 -1.05 -15.05
CA VAL A 162 -5.62 -0.83 -14.66
C VAL A 162 -5.61 -0.47 -13.17
N PRO A 163 -4.68 -1.02 -12.35
CA PRO A 163 -4.58 -0.62 -10.96
C PRO A 163 -3.89 0.75 -10.84
N GLU A 164 -3.98 1.33 -9.65
CA GLU A 164 -3.27 2.56 -9.32
C GLU A 164 -1.77 2.48 -9.63
N TRP A 165 -1.17 3.63 -9.97
CA TRP A 165 0.17 3.73 -10.56
C TRP A 165 1.27 3.01 -9.75
N TYR A 166 1.16 2.99 -8.42
CA TYR A 166 2.12 2.35 -7.52
C TYR A 166 2.04 0.80 -7.54
N LEU A 167 1.00 0.22 -8.15
CA LEU A 167 0.85 -1.22 -8.34
C LEU A 167 1.23 -1.70 -9.76
N LEU A 168 1.44 -0.78 -10.70
CA LEU A 168 1.75 -1.11 -12.10
C LEU A 168 2.96 -2.04 -12.28
N PRO A 169 4.08 -1.91 -11.54
CA PRO A 169 5.20 -2.85 -11.69
C PRO A 169 4.80 -4.29 -11.38
N PHE A 170 3.99 -4.51 -10.33
CA PHE A 170 3.53 -5.84 -9.94
C PHE A 170 2.50 -6.39 -10.91
N TYR A 171 1.60 -5.53 -11.39
CA TYR A 171 0.62 -5.89 -12.42
C TYR A 171 1.29 -6.29 -13.73
N ALA A 172 2.36 -5.60 -14.14
CA ALA A 172 3.14 -5.97 -15.31
C ALA A 172 3.84 -7.31 -15.15
N ILE A 173 4.43 -7.59 -13.97
CA ILE A 173 5.01 -8.91 -13.66
C ILE A 173 3.95 -10.00 -13.76
N LEU A 174 2.78 -9.80 -13.14
CA LEU A 174 1.67 -10.75 -13.17
C LEU A 174 1.24 -11.06 -14.62
N ARG A 175 1.06 -10.03 -15.44
CA ARG A 175 0.63 -10.17 -16.84
C ARG A 175 1.70 -10.70 -17.80
N SER A 176 2.95 -10.75 -17.38
CA SER A 176 4.04 -11.28 -18.21
C SER A 176 4.02 -12.80 -18.30
N ILE A 177 3.29 -13.47 -17.39
CA ILE A 177 3.14 -14.93 -17.35
C ILE A 177 1.75 -15.31 -17.93
N PRO A 178 1.68 -16.15 -18.99
CA PRO A 178 0.43 -16.55 -19.62
C PRO A 178 -0.35 -17.61 -18.83
#